data_AF-A0A0Q8RPI8-F1
#
_entry.id   AF-A0A0Q8RPI8-F1
#
_cell.length_a   1.000
_cell.length_b   1.000
_cell.length_c   1.000
_cell.angle_alpha   90.00
_cell.angle_beta   90.00
_cell.angle_gamma   90.00
#
_symmetry.space_group_name_H-M   'P 1'
#
loop_
_entity.id
_entity.type
_entity.pdbx_description
1 polymer ?
#
loop_
_entity_poly.entity_id
_entity_poly.type
_entity_poly.pdbx_seq_one_letter_code
_entity_poly.pdbx_strand_id
1 'polypeptide(L)'
;MHKGLTAGVALALVMLPGAARAQEGEKFDCVVTSVPIGAKNSIGAAMAGGGDEASREALFKQLGAVTDDCVTRHGIAAEQKSIYFDYSLARISREWLMSDIAKLGLASVIVDKALDFGPGGANPDLSGDMTEDQIMKIVQAYIESGVDIEKVDGAAWEKVGAYAAATSIYWNKRKRLAF
;
A
#
# COMPACT_ATOMS: atom_id res chain seq x y z
N MET A 1 67.81 -7.97 -15.14
CA MET A 1 67.01 -7.11 -14.22
C MET A 1 65.77 -6.65 -14.98
N HIS A 2 64.62 -7.28 -14.76
CA HIS A 2 63.35 -6.90 -15.41
C HIS A 2 62.65 -5.83 -14.56
N LYS A 3 62.50 -4.62 -15.11
CA LYS A 3 61.64 -3.57 -14.57
C LYS A 3 60.24 -3.77 -15.16
N GLY A 4 59.33 -4.33 -14.37
CA GLY A 4 57.89 -4.26 -14.61
C GLY A 4 57.25 -3.64 -13.38
N LEU A 5 56.72 -2.43 -13.50
CA LEU A 5 55.80 -1.88 -12.51
C LEU A 5 54.44 -1.70 -13.19
N THR A 6 53.50 -2.47 -12.69
CA THR A 6 52.07 -2.57 -13.01
C THR A 6 51.35 -1.22 -12.91
N ALA A 7 50.68 -0.83 -14.00
CA ALA A 7 49.67 0.21 -13.99
C ALA A 7 48.43 -0.31 -13.25
N GLY A 8 48.13 0.27 -12.08
CA GLY A 8 46.90 0.00 -11.34
C GLY A 8 45.73 0.70 -12.01
N VAL A 9 44.79 -0.07 -12.55
CA VAL A 9 43.49 0.44 -12.99
C VAL A 9 42.62 0.62 -11.74
N ALA A 10 42.50 1.86 -11.27
CA ALA A 10 41.49 2.22 -10.28
C ALA A 10 40.12 2.21 -10.98
N LEU A 11 39.33 1.15 -10.77
CA LEU A 11 37.91 1.17 -11.12
C LEU A 11 37.21 2.18 -10.19
N ALA A 12 36.92 3.36 -10.72
CA ALA A 12 35.97 4.27 -10.09
C ALA A 12 34.57 3.64 -10.15
N LEU A 13 34.06 3.19 -9.00
CA LEU A 13 32.64 2.86 -8.85
C LEU A 13 31.83 4.14 -9.06
N VAL A 14 31.31 4.32 -10.28
CA VAL A 14 30.22 5.24 -10.54
C VAL A 14 29.01 4.72 -9.77
N MET A 15 28.68 5.37 -8.65
CA MET A 15 27.43 5.13 -7.93
C MET A 15 26.28 5.54 -8.83
N LEU A 16 25.71 4.58 -9.57
CA LEU A 16 24.56 4.80 -10.42
C LEU A 16 23.32 5.06 -9.53
N PRO A 17 22.67 6.23 -9.62
CA PRO A 17 21.48 6.57 -8.82
C PRO A 17 20.33 5.57 -8.98
N GLY A 18 20.34 4.77 -10.06
CA GLY A 18 19.34 3.74 -10.32
C GLY A 18 19.43 2.52 -9.38
N ALA A 19 20.62 2.18 -8.87
CA ALA A 19 20.77 1.03 -7.97
C ALA A 19 20.13 1.31 -6.59
N ALA A 20 20.29 2.54 -6.07
CA ALA A 20 19.66 2.97 -4.83
C ALA A 20 18.13 2.99 -4.95
N ARG A 21 17.57 3.54 -6.03
CA ARG A 21 16.11 3.56 -6.25
C ARG A 21 15.50 2.18 -6.47
N ALA A 22 16.22 1.27 -7.12
CA ALA A 22 15.79 -0.11 -7.27
C ALA A 22 15.75 -0.81 -5.90
N GLN A 23 16.79 -0.64 -5.08
CA GLN A 23 16.86 -1.18 -3.72
C GLN A 23 15.78 -0.60 -2.79
N GLU A 24 15.44 0.68 -2.93
CA GLU A 24 14.31 1.32 -2.26
C GLU A 24 12.96 0.72 -2.70
N GLY A 25 12.80 0.46 -4.01
CA GLY A 25 11.64 -0.23 -4.56
C GLY A 25 11.46 -1.63 -3.96
N GLU A 26 12.53 -2.41 -3.87
CA GLU A 26 12.51 -3.74 -3.26
C GLU A 26 12.06 -3.72 -1.79
N LYS A 27 12.50 -2.70 -1.02
CA LYS A 27 12.00 -2.50 0.36
C LYS A 27 10.49 -2.30 0.37
N PHE A 28 9.94 -1.45 -0.49
CA PHE A 28 8.49 -1.23 -0.55
C PHE A 28 7.71 -2.46 -1.03
N ASP A 29 8.31 -3.31 -1.87
CA ASP A 29 7.65 -4.46 -2.48
C ASP A 29 7.77 -5.75 -1.67
N CYS A 30 8.72 -5.87 -0.74
CA CYS A 30 9.09 -7.13 -0.11
C CYS A 30 7.91 -7.84 0.56
N VAL A 31 7.12 -7.16 1.40
CA VAL A 31 6.00 -7.82 2.09
C VAL A 31 4.92 -8.25 1.10
N VAL A 32 4.53 -7.36 0.19
CA VAL A 32 3.48 -7.66 -0.81
C VAL A 32 3.88 -8.80 -1.72
N THR A 33 5.16 -8.91 -2.10
CA THR A 33 5.65 -10.03 -2.92
C THR A 33 5.82 -11.32 -2.14
N SER A 34 6.09 -11.24 -0.83
CA SER A 34 6.32 -12.41 0.04
C SER A 34 5.04 -13.01 0.62
N VAL A 35 3.95 -12.24 0.74
CA VAL A 35 2.66 -12.76 1.23
C VAL A 35 1.99 -13.63 0.16
N PRO A 36 1.61 -14.89 0.46
CA PRO A 36 0.89 -15.75 -0.48
C PRO A 36 -0.45 -15.16 -0.93
N ILE A 37 -0.87 -15.44 -2.15
CA ILE A 37 -2.13 -14.90 -2.72
C ILE A 37 -3.37 -15.20 -1.86
N GLY A 38 -3.44 -16.41 -1.26
CA GLY A 38 -4.53 -16.78 -0.35
C GLY A 38 -4.58 -15.88 0.88
N ALA A 39 -3.41 -15.57 1.47
CA ALA A 39 -3.33 -14.66 2.60
C ALA A 39 -3.68 -13.21 2.20
N LYS A 40 -3.30 -12.75 1.00
CA LYS A 40 -3.74 -11.43 0.49
C LYS A 40 -5.26 -11.32 0.40
N ASN A 41 -5.92 -12.38 -0.08
CA ASN A 41 -7.38 -12.43 -0.15
C ASN A 41 -8.02 -12.35 1.24
N SER A 42 -7.49 -13.12 2.20
CA SER A 42 -7.95 -13.07 3.59
C SER A 42 -7.73 -11.69 4.21
N ILE A 43 -6.61 -11.03 3.92
CA ILE A 43 -6.28 -9.69 4.44
C ILE A 43 -7.26 -8.65 3.88
N GLY A 44 -7.46 -8.65 2.56
CA GLY A 44 -8.41 -7.73 1.93
C GLY A 44 -9.84 -7.91 2.44
N ALA A 45 -10.30 -9.17 2.56
CA ALA A 45 -11.61 -9.48 3.12
C ALA A 45 -11.75 -9.03 4.58
N ALA A 46 -10.73 -9.25 5.41
CA ALA A 46 -10.70 -8.80 6.80
C ALA A 46 -10.80 -7.28 6.92
N MET A 47 -10.11 -6.55 6.06
CA MET A 47 -10.16 -5.08 6.03
C MET A 47 -11.49 -4.52 5.49
N ALA A 48 -12.25 -5.34 4.76
CA ALA A 48 -13.63 -5.04 4.35
C ALA A 48 -14.68 -5.54 5.36
N GLY A 49 -14.29 -5.83 6.61
CA GLY A 49 -15.21 -6.24 7.68
C GLY A 49 -15.47 -7.75 7.76
N GLY A 50 -14.78 -8.57 6.98
CA GLY A 50 -14.91 -10.03 7.01
C GLY A 50 -14.17 -10.69 8.19
N GLY A 51 -14.66 -11.87 8.59
CA GLY A 51 -14.01 -12.73 9.58
C GLY A 51 -14.23 -12.32 11.05
N ASP A 52 -14.10 -13.29 11.94
CA ASP A 52 -14.13 -13.04 13.38
C ASP A 52 -12.81 -12.42 13.88
N GLU A 53 -12.80 -11.98 15.14
CA GLU A 53 -11.66 -11.33 15.77
C GLU A 53 -10.42 -12.24 15.86
N ALA A 54 -10.59 -13.51 16.23
CA ALA A 54 -9.49 -14.45 16.38
C ALA A 54 -8.83 -14.77 15.03
N SER A 55 -9.65 -14.94 13.99
CA SER A 55 -9.18 -15.12 12.61
C SER A 55 -8.39 -13.90 12.12
N ARG A 56 -8.83 -12.69 12.44
CA ARG A 56 -8.12 -11.44 12.11
C ARG A 56 -6.81 -11.30 12.85
N GLU A 57 -6.79 -11.60 14.15
CA GLU A 57 -5.57 -11.57 14.96
C GLU A 57 -4.52 -12.55 14.41
N ALA A 58 -4.92 -13.80 14.12
CA ALA A 58 -4.04 -14.82 13.55
C ALA A 58 -3.46 -14.37 12.20
N LEU A 59 -4.29 -13.77 11.35
CA LEU A 59 -3.88 -13.26 10.04
C LEU A 59 -2.87 -12.10 10.15
N PHE A 60 -3.11 -11.14 11.05
CA PHE A 60 -2.20 -10.02 11.27
C PHE A 60 -0.89 -10.46 11.92
N LYS A 61 -0.91 -11.50 12.78
CA LYS A 61 0.32 -12.13 13.28
C LYS A 61 1.14 -12.77 12.16
N GLN A 62 0.49 -13.44 11.21
CA GLN A 62 1.18 -14.00 10.03
C GLN A 62 1.80 -12.89 9.17
N LEU A 63 1.05 -11.81 8.90
CA LEU A 63 1.59 -10.64 8.19
C LEU A 63 2.76 -10.00 8.95
N GLY A 64 2.69 -9.98 10.29
CA GLY A 64 3.75 -9.49 11.16
C GLY A 64 5.04 -10.28 10.99
N ALA A 65 4.96 -11.61 10.94
CA ALA A 65 6.13 -12.47 10.69
C ALA A 65 6.77 -12.19 9.31
N VAL A 66 5.97 -12.06 8.25
CA VAL A 66 6.49 -11.72 6.90
C VAL A 66 7.12 -10.32 6.90
N THR A 67 6.52 -9.38 7.64
CA THR A 67 7.07 -8.02 7.81
C THR A 67 8.43 -8.07 8.50
N ASP A 68 8.58 -8.89 9.54
CA ASP A 68 9.82 -9.04 10.31
C ASP A 68 10.95 -9.64 9.46
N ASP A 69 10.62 -10.63 8.63
CA ASP A 69 11.56 -11.19 7.66
C ASP A 69 12.04 -10.14 6.66
N CYS A 70 11.14 -9.30 6.13
CA CYS A 70 11.48 -8.22 5.24
C CYS A 70 12.28 -7.10 5.92
N VAL A 71 11.93 -6.74 7.17
CA VAL A 71 12.67 -5.78 7.98
C VAL A 71 14.12 -6.24 8.16
N THR A 72 14.31 -7.51 8.50
CA THR A 72 15.64 -8.12 8.66
C THR A 72 16.39 -8.16 7.34
N ARG A 73 15.74 -8.61 6.26
CA ARG A 73 16.34 -8.75 4.93
C ARG A 73 16.87 -7.43 4.37
N HIS A 74 16.14 -6.34 4.57
CA HIS A 74 16.48 -5.04 3.99
C HIS A 74 17.06 -4.03 4.99
N GLY A 75 17.33 -4.46 6.23
CA GLY A 75 17.89 -3.59 7.27
C GLY A 75 17.01 -2.39 7.58
N ILE A 76 15.68 -2.57 7.60
CA ILE A 76 14.74 -1.51 7.97
C ILE A 76 14.91 -1.22 9.46
N ALA A 77 15.00 0.06 9.82
CA ALA A 77 15.21 0.47 11.20
C ALA A 77 14.05 0.02 12.10
N ALA A 78 14.35 -0.32 13.36
CA ALA A 78 13.34 -0.83 14.31
C ALA A 78 12.19 0.18 14.52
N GLU A 79 12.51 1.47 14.49
CA GLU A 79 11.55 2.57 14.64
C GLU A 79 10.59 2.67 13.45
N GLN A 80 10.99 2.16 12.28
CA GLN A 80 10.17 2.13 11.08
C GLN A 80 9.29 0.88 10.98
N LYS A 81 9.52 -0.15 11.82
CA LYS A 81 8.82 -1.44 11.74
C LYS A 81 7.30 -1.32 11.75
N SER A 82 6.73 -0.57 12.70
CA SER A 82 5.26 -0.38 12.77
C SER A 82 4.72 0.38 11.56
N ILE A 83 5.44 1.41 11.09
CA ILE A 83 5.05 2.18 9.89
C ILE A 83 5.08 1.28 8.65
N TYR A 84 6.09 0.41 8.56
CA TYR A 84 6.29 -0.52 7.46
C TYR A 84 5.24 -1.64 7.45
N PHE A 85 4.85 -2.13 8.62
CA PHE A 85 3.70 -3.04 8.77
C PHE A 85 2.41 -2.38 8.27
N ASP A 86 2.08 -1.18 8.77
CA ASP A 86 0.85 -0.46 8.39
C ASP A 86 0.81 -0.15 6.90
N TYR A 87 1.94 0.29 6.34
CA TYR A 87 2.11 0.50 4.90
C TYR A 87 1.82 -0.77 4.10
N SER A 88 2.38 -1.90 4.54
CA SER A 88 2.25 -3.18 3.85
C SER A 88 0.82 -3.72 3.92
N LEU A 89 0.19 -3.66 5.10
CA LEU A 89 -1.22 -4.00 5.29
C LEU A 89 -2.11 -3.14 4.39
N ALA A 90 -1.91 -1.82 4.40
CA ALA A 90 -2.67 -0.89 3.59
C ALA A 90 -2.48 -1.13 2.09
N ARG A 91 -1.25 -1.43 1.64
CA ARG A 91 -0.96 -1.74 0.23
C ARG A 91 -1.69 -3.00 -0.23
N ILE A 92 -1.57 -4.10 0.51
CA ILE A 92 -2.24 -5.38 0.18
C ILE A 92 -3.75 -5.17 0.11
N SER A 93 -4.30 -4.48 1.11
CA SER A 93 -5.75 -4.26 1.22
C SER A 93 -6.26 -3.38 0.09
N ARG A 94 -5.54 -2.30 -0.23
CA ARG A 94 -5.86 -1.42 -1.36
C ARG A 94 -5.86 -2.19 -2.68
N GLU A 95 -4.79 -2.93 -2.99
CA GLU A 95 -4.67 -3.69 -4.24
C GLU A 95 -5.79 -4.74 -4.39
N TRP A 96 -6.16 -5.40 -3.29
CA TRP A 96 -7.29 -6.33 -3.26
C TRP A 96 -8.63 -5.60 -3.48
N LEU A 97 -8.87 -4.49 -2.78
CA LEU A 97 -10.10 -3.71 -2.89
C LEU A 97 -10.27 -3.10 -4.28
N MET A 98 -9.20 -2.69 -4.96
CA MET A 98 -9.28 -2.26 -6.37
C MET A 98 -9.91 -3.34 -7.24
N SER A 99 -9.45 -4.58 -7.08
CA SER A 99 -9.94 -5.72 -7.85
C SER A 99 -11.37 -6.07 -7.47
N ASP A 100 -11.74 -5.95 -6.20
CA ASP A 100 -13.07 -6.31 -5.72
C ASP A 100 -14.13 -5.26 -6.07
N ILE A 101 -13.81 -3.97 -5.96
CA ILE A 101 -14.64 -2.85 -6.41
C ILE A 101 -14.88 -2.95 -7.93
N ALA A 102 -13.86 -3.32 -8.71
CA ALA A 102 -13.98 -3.48 -10.16
C ALA A 102 -15.00 -4.57 -10.56
N LYS A 103 -15.12 -5.66 -9.78
CA LYS A 103 -16.14 -6.70 -10.03
C LYS A 103 -17.57 -6.20 -9.83
N LEU A 104 -17.74 -5.10 -9.10
CA LEU A 104 -19.01 -4.42 -8.86
C LEU A 104 -19.30 -3.34 -9.89
N GLY A 105 -18.46 -3.22 -10.93
CA GLY A 105 -18.62 -2.21 -11.99
C GLY A 105 -18.21 -0.79 -11.59
N LEU A 106 -17.52 -0.64 -10.46
CA LEU A 106 -17.03 0.64 -9.95
C LEU A 106 -15.53 0.80 -10.20
N ALA A 107 -15.07 2.04 -10.37
CA ALA A 107 -13.66 2.33 -10.62
C ALA A 107 -13.01 3.06 -9.43
N SER A 108 -12.06 2.40 -8.77
CA SER A 108 -11.38 2.95 -7.58
C SER A 108 -10.58 4.24 -7.87
N VAL A 109 -10.16 4.46 -9.11
CA VAL A 109 -9.49 5.70 -9.54
C VAL A 109 -10.36 6.95 -9.36
N ILE A 110 -11.69 6.78 -9.31
CA ILE A 110 -12.61 7.90 -9.02
C ILE A 110 -12.38 8.40 -7.59
N VAL A 111 -12.23 7.48 -6.63
CA VAL A 111 -11.90 7.79 -5.24
C VAL A 111 -10.53 8.46 -5.14
N ASP A 112 -9.54 7.94 -5.88
CA ASP A 112 -8.19 8.53 -5.90
C ASP A 112 -8.20 9.99 -6.33
N LYS A 113 -8.98 10.32 -7.37
CA LYS A 113 -9.13 11.69 -7.84
C LYS A 113 -9.93 12.55 -6.85
N ALA A 114 -11.04 12.03 -6.33
CA ALA A 114 -11.94 12.78 -5.44
C ALA A 114 -11.24 13.22 -4.15
N LEU A 115 -10.32 12.40 -3.64
CA LEU A 115 -9.58 12.65 -2.41
C LEU A 115 -8.12 13.07 -2.63
N ASP A 116 -7.72 13.28 -3.89
CA ASP A 116 -6.35 13.65 -4.26
C ASP A 116 -5.29 12.72 -3.62
N PHE A 117 -5.49 11.41 -3.83
CA PHE A 117 -4.54 10.38 -3.44
C PHE A 117 -3.43 10.22 -4.48
N GLY A 118 -2.18 10.19 -4.04
CA GLY A 118 -1.04 10.02 -4.94
C GLY A 118 0.29 10.50 -4.35
N PRO A 119 1.43 10.28 -5.07
CA PRO A 119 2.76 10.67 -4.60
C PRO A 119 2.92 12.15 -4.24
N GLY A 120 2.18 13.04 -4.90
CA GLY A 120 2.17 14.49 -4.64
C GLY A 120 0.83 15.04 -4.17
N GLY A 121 -0.17 14.18 -3.97
CA GLY A 121 -1.51 14.60 -3.59
C GLY A 121 -1.64 14.97 -2.11
N ALA A 122 -2.77 15.57 -1.75
CA ALA A 122 -3.13 15.91 -0.38
C ALA A 122 -3.06 14.69 0.53
N ASN A 123 -3.55 13.53 0.07
CA ASN A 123 -3.65 12.29 0.85
C ASN A 123 -4.27 12.52 2.24
N PRO A 124 -5.54 12.95 2.32
CA PRO A 124 -6.19 13.25 3.59
C PRO A 124 -6.10 12.06 4.53
N ASP A 125 -5.89 12.32 5.82
CA ASP A 125 -5.87 11.29 6.85
C ASP A 125 -7.30 10.80 7.11
N LEU A 126 -7.52 9.50 6.90
CA LEU A 126 -8.78 8.80 7.10
C LEU A 126 -8.62 7.68 8.14
N SER A 127 -7.70 7.83 9.10
CA SER A 127 -7.54 6.85 10.19
C SER A 127 -8.72 6.81 11.15
N GLY A 128 -9.60 7.82 11.12
CA GLY A 128 -10.89 7.83 11.79
C GLY A 128 -12.06 7.74 10.81
N ASP A 129 -13.27 7.97 11.29
CA ASP A 129 -14.46 7.98 10.43
C ASP A 129 -14.32 9.08 9.36
N MET A 130 -14.65 8.74 8.11
CA MET A 130 -14.71 9.73 7.05
C MET A 130 -15.75 10.79 7.38
N THR A 131 -15.41 12.05 7.17
CA THR A 131 -16.38 13.14 7.33
C THR A 131 -17.44 13.09 6.26
N GLU A 132 -18.61 13.66 6.54
CA GLU A 132 -19.69 13.77 5.54
C GLU A 132 -19.21 14.46 4.26
N ASP A 133 -18.37 15.50 4.37
CA ASP A 133 -17.76 16.17 3.22
C ASP A 133 -16.90 15.23 2.37
N GLN A 134 -16.13 14.34 3.00
CA GLN A 134 -15.29 13.36 2.30
C GLN A 134 -16.15 12.30 1.62
N ILE A 135 -17.21 11.83 2.29
CA ILE A 135 -18.17 10.87 1.73
C ILE A 135 -18.86 11.50 0.52
N MET A 136 -19.38 12.72 0.65
CA MET A 136 -20.08 13.42 -0.41
C MET A 136 -19.18 13.72 -1.61
N LYS A 137 -17.90 14.03 -1.40
CA LYS A 137 -16.92 14.16 -2.49
C LYS A 137 -16.78 12.86 -3.30
N ILE A 138 -16.70 11.72 -2.63
CA ILE A 138 -16.61 10.42 -3.32
C ILE A 138 -17.90 10.12 -4.09
N VAL A 139 -19.05 10.27 -3.44
CA VAL A 139 -20.37 10.02 -4.05
C VAL A 139 -20.56 10.91 -5.29
N GLN A 140 -20.29 12.20 -5.16
CA GLN A 140 -20.39 13.15 -6.27
C GLN A 140 -19.45 12.80 -7.43
N ALA A 141 -18.21 12.37 -7.14
CA ALA A 141 -17.28 11.95 -8.18
C ALA A 141 -17.76 10.70 -8.95
N TYR A 142 -18.47 9.78 -8.28
CA TYR A 142 -19.12 8.64 -8.94
C TYR A 142 -20.30 9.07 -9.82
N ILE A 143 -21.15 9.99 -9.35
CA ILE A 143 -22.24 10.58 -10.14
C ILE A 143 -21.69 11.24 -11.41
N GLU A 144 -20.64 12.06 -11.27
CA GLU A 144 -19.97 12.75 -12.39
C GLU A 144 -19.31 11.78 -13.38
N SER A 145 -18.97 10.59 -12.92
CA SER A 145 -18.44 9.51 -13.75
C SER A 145 -19.55 8.65 -14.40
N GLY A 146 -20.83 9.03 -14.22
CA GLY A 146 -21.98 8.37 -14.83
C GLY A 146 -22.50 7.15 -14.05
N VAL A 147 -22.08 6.96 -12.80
CA VAL A 147 -22.60 5.88 -11.94
C VAL A 147 -23.97 6.27 -11.38
N ASP A 148 -24.93 5.38 -11.55
CA ASP A 148 -26.25 5.47 -10.91
C ASP A 148 -26.15 5.02 -9.46
N ILE A 149 -25.89 5.97 -8.56
CA ILE A 149 -25.62 5.70 -7.14
C ILE A 149 -26.80 5.08 -6.39
N GLU A 150 -28.04 5.27 -6.87
CA GLU A 150 -29.24 4.68 -6.28
C GLU A 150 -29.28 3.16 -6.50
N LYS A 151 -28.54 2.66 -7.50
CA LYS A 151 -28.40 1.23 -7.80
C LYS A 151 -27.16 0.59 -7.18
N VAL A 152 -26.28 1.38 -6.56
CA VAL A 152 -25.08 0.86 -5.90
C VAL A 152 -25.46 0.33 -4.53
N ASP A 153 -25.20 -0.95 -4.30
CA ASP A 153 -25.53 -1.60 -3.03
C ASP A 153 -24.64 -1.11 -1.86
N GLY A 154 -25.14 -1.26 -0.63
CA GLY A 154 -24.42 -0.82 0.57
C GLY A 154 -23.07 -1.51 0.76
N ALA A 155 -22.93 -2.78 0.38
CA ALA A 155 -21.67 -3.51 0.51
C ALA A 155 -20.61 -3.03 -0.50
N ALA A 156 -21.03 -2.53 -1.66
CA ALA A 156 -20.16 -1.85 -2.61
C ALA A 156 -19.64 -0.53 -2.02
N TRP A 157 -20.51 0.25 -1.35
CA TRP A 157 -20.11 1.47 -0.65
C TRP A 157 -19.15 1.20 0.51
N GLU A 158 -19.36 0.14 1.28
CA GLU A 158 -18.43 -0.29 2.34
C GLU A 158 -17.04 -0.56 1.78
N LYS A 159 -16.93 -1.24 0.63
CA LYS A 159 -15.64 -1.50 -0.03
C LYS A 159 -15.00 -0.23 -0.57
N VAL A 160 -15.78 0.69 -1.13
CA VAL A 160 -15.31 2.02 -1.55
C VAL A 160 -14.73 2.79 -0.36
N GLY A 161 -15.41 2.77 0.79
CA GLY A 161 -14.92 3.39 2.02
C GLY A 161 -13.65 2.72 2.56
N ALA A 162 -13.62 1.39 2.61
CA ALA A 162 -12.43 0.63 3.01
C ALA A 162 -11.24 0.92 2.08
N TYR A 163 -11.50 1.12 0.78
CA TYR A 163 -10.46 1.48 -0.19
C TYR A 163 -9.91 2.88 0.07
N ALA A 164 -10.78 3.85 0.35
CA ALA A 164 -10.36 5.19 0.71
C ALA A 164 -9.47 5.17 1.97
N ALA A 165 -9.90 4.48 3.02
CA ALA A 165 -9.14 4.35 4.27
C ALA A 165 -7.77 3.67 4.05
N ALA A 166 -7.75 2.54 3.34
CA ALA A 166 -6.50 1.85 3.01
C ALA A 166 -5.57 2.73 2.16
N THR A 167 -6.11 3.49 1.20
CA THR A 167 -5.33 4.38 0.35
C THR A 167 -4.73 5.55 1.14
N SER A 168 -5.49 6.11 2.09
CA SER A 168 -5.00 7.14 3.01
C SER A 168 -3.83 6.63 3.83
N ILE A 169 -3.97 5.47 4.49
CA ILE A 169 -2.89 4.87 5.29
C ILE A 169 -1.68 4.59 4.39
N TYR A 170 -1.89 3.99 3.22
CA TYR A 170 -0.82 3.65 2.29
C TYR A 170 0.06 4.86 1.96
N TRP A 171 -0.54 5.97 1.48
CA TRP A 171 0.24 7.13 1.09
C TRP A 171 0.85 7.87 2.29
N ASN A 172 0.13 7.98 3.40
CA ASN A 172 0.64 8.66 4.60
C ASN A 172 1.79 7.89 5.27
N LYS A 173 1.72 6.55 5.30
CA LYS A 173 2.83 5.72 5.81
C LYS A 173 4.00 5.69 4.82
N ARG A 174 3.73 5.63 3.51
CA ARG A 174 4.78 5.68 2.47
C ARG A 174 5.63 6.96 2.59
N LYS A 175 5.01 8.13 2.83
CA LYS A 175 5.74 9.40 3.06
C LYS A 175 6.69 9.35 4.26
N ARG A 176 6.40 8.52 5.26
CA ARG A 176 7.19 8.37 6.49
C ARG A 176 8.29 7.31 6.39
N LEU A 177 8.21 6.45 5.39
CA LEU A 177 9.23 5.45 5.07
C LEU A 177 10.22 6.08 4.08
N ALA A 178 11.13 6.91 4.58
CA ALA A 178 12.20 7.53 3.77
C ALA A 178 13.34 6.52 3.54
N PHE A 179 13.04 5.49 2.73
CA PHE A 179 13.98 4.43 2.37
C PHE A 179 15.10 4.88 1.45
#